data_AF-A0A957WSY1-F1
#
_entry.id   AF-A0A957WSY1-F1
#
_cell.length_a   1.000
_cell.length_b   1.000
_cell.length_c   1.000
_cell.angle_alpha   90.00
_cell.angle_beta   90.00
_cell.angle_gamma   90.00
#
_symmetry.space_group_name_H-M   'P 1'
#
loop_
_entity.id
_entity.type
_entity.pdbx_description
1 polymer ?
#
loop_
_entity_poly.entity_id
_entity_poly.type
_entity_poly.pdbx_seq_one_letter_code
_entity_poly.pdbx_strand_id
1 'polypeptide(L)'
;ITARMNLGGWFTLQIPSGNRFQTTTLSWGLVENAQAAVLVTPEGKQGVATPGELVVQPGQTTTYQLFGYCGNDVVGQSVTVTVAGTLNCTGVPNIPFFIANPQVIQSGQSSTLQWGPVTNASGVYLSTPGGIVGVATPGQETVQPGQSTNYALFAQCGSNTIQANTTIYVQ
;
A
#
# COMPACT_ATOMS: atom_id res chain seq x y z
N ILE A 1 -24.04 -23.87 -28.16
CA ILE A 1 -22.84 -24.06 -27.32
C ILE A 1 -22.71 -22.80 -26.49
N THR A 2 -23.15 -22.82 -25.23
CA THR A 2 -22.98 -21.67 -24.33
C THR A 2 -21.51 -21.68 -23.92
N ALA A 3 -20.70 -20.83 -24.55
CA ALA A 3 -19.31 -20.66 -24.19
C ALA A 3 -19.27 -20.20 -22.72
N ARG A 4 -18.84 -21.08 -21.82
CA ARG A 4 -18.64 -20.72 -20.42
C ARG A 4 -17.43 -19.78 -20.38
N MET A 5 -17.58 -18.61 -19.76
CA MET A 5 -16.41 -17.80 -19.45
C MET A 5 -15.45 -18.59 -18.58
N ASN A 6 -14.17 -18.44 -18.86
CA ASN A 6 -13.14 -19.05 -18.05
C ASN A 6 -12.12 -17.98 -17.65
N LEU A 7 -11.93 -17.82 -16.34
CA LEU A 7 -10.81 -17.08 -15.76
C LEU A 7 -9.59 -18.01 -15.70
N GLY A 8 -9.24 -18.63 -16.83
CA GLY A 8 -8.15 -19.60 -16.95
C GLY A 8 -6.76 -18.96 -16.87
N GLY A 9 -6.71 -17.63 -16.95
CA GLY A 9 -5.54 -16.84 -16.63
C GLY A 9 -5.30 -16.77 -15.12
N TRP A 10 -4.07 -17.06 -14.71
CA TRP A 10 -3.63 -16.87 -13.32
C TRP A 10 -3.93 -15.42 -12.87
N PHE A 11 -4.42 -15.28 -11.64
CA PHE A 11 -4.60 -14.01 -10.95
C PHE A 11 -3.65 -13.98 -9.76
N THR A 12 -2.53 -13.30 -9.91
CA THR A 12 -1.45 -13.36 -8.93
C THR A 12 -1.00 -11.98 -8.54
N LEU A 13 -0.38 -11.96 -7.36
CA LEU A 13 0.32 -10.82 -6.82
C LEU A 13 1.79 -11.16 -6.89
N GLN A 14 2.56 -10.35 -7.62
CA GLN A 14 4.01 -10.45 -7.57
C GLN A 14 4.56 -9.47 -6.55
N ILE A 15 5.06 -10.01 -5.44
CA ILE A 15 5.74 -9.28 -4.38
C ILE A 15 7.26 -9.40 -4.65
N PRO A 16 7.97 -8.36 -5.09
CA PRO A 16 9.42 -8.41 -5.22
C PRO A 16 10.09 -8.91 -3.91
N SER A 17 11.00 -9.88 -3.97
CA SER A 17 11.69 -10.35 -2.77
C SER A 17 12.67 -9.28 -2.27
N GLY A 18 12.31 -8.55 -1.20
CA GLY A 18 13.21 -7.62 -0.49
C GLY A 18 12.51 -6.36 0.02
N ASN A 19 12.27 -6.30 1.33
CA ASN A 19 11.76 -5.17 2.13
C ASN A 19 10.34 -4.64 1.83
N ARG A 20 9.59 -4.38 2.92
CA ARG A 20 8.13 -4.17 2.97
C ARG A 20 7.73 -2.70 2.75
N PHE A 21 7.47 -2.31 1.51
CA PHE A 21 6.74 -1.10 1.06
C PHE A 21 6.13 -1.27 -0.34
N GLN A 22 5.88 -2.51 -0.76
CA GLN A 22 5.94 -2.77 -2.18
C GLN A 22 4.64 -2.44 -2.91
N THR A 23 4.78 -1.53 -3.88
CA THR A 23 4.11 -1.66 -5.19
C THR A 23 4.02 -3.13 -5.55
N THR A 24 2.85 -3.70 -5.32
CA THR A 24 2.55 -5.06 -5.71
C THR A 24 1.95 -4.98 -7.09
N THR A 25 2.45 -5.80 -8.01
CA THR A 25 1.84 -5.89 -9.32
C THR A 25 0.73 -6.92 -9.24
N LEU A 26 -0.50 -6.45 -9.39
CA LEU A 26 -1.66 -7.26 -9.63
C LEU A 26 -1.66 -7.63 -11.10
N SER A 27 -1.49 -8.91 -11.41
CA SER A 27 -1.44 -9.39 -12.79
C SER A 27 -2.55 -10.41 -13.00
N TRP A 28 -3.27 -10.28 -14.11
CA TRP A 28 -4.32 -11.21 -14.52
C TRP A 28 -4.17 -11.65 -15.96
N GLY A 29 -4.41 -12.92 -16.20
CA GLY A 29 -4.42 -13.47 -17.55
C GLY A 29 -5.68 -13.14 -18.36
N LEU A 30 -5.75 -13.72 -19.56
CA LEU A 30 -6.86 -13.54 -20.49
C LEU A 30 -8.16 -14.10 -19.89
N VAL A 31 -9.24 -13.32 -19.98
CA VAL A 31 -10.59 -13.75 -19.61
C VAL A 31 -11.29 -14.21 -20.89
N GLU A 32 -11.36 -15.52 -21.09
CA GLU A 32 -11.92 -16.09 -22.32
C GLU A 32 -13.44 -15.91 -22.36
N ASN A 33 -13.95 -15.57 -23.55
CA ASN A 33 -15.38 -15.40 -23.84
C ASN A 33 -16.08 -14.31 -23.00
N ALA A 34 -15.34 -13.30 -22.52
CA ALA A 34 -15.90 -12.10 -21.91
C ALA A 34 -15.98 -10.94 -22.91
N GLN A 35 -17.09 -10.20 -22.86
CA GLN A 35 -17.30 -8.92 -23.56
C GLN A 35 -16.69 -7.75 -22.79
N ALA A 36 -16.58 -7.86 -21.46
CA ALA A 36 -15.97 -6.86 -20.61
C ALA A 36 -15.33 -7.50 -19.38
N ALA A 37 -14.30 -6.87 -18.85
CA ALA A 37 -13.73 -7.20 -17.55
C ALA A 37 -13.72 -5.98 -16.63
N VAL A 38 -14.00 -6.20 -15.35
CA VAL A 38 -14.07 -5.17 -14.33
C VAL A 38 -13.21 -5.59 -13.15
N LEU A 39 -12.25 -4.73 -12.80
CA LEU A 39 -11.50 -4.85 -11.57
C LEU A 39 -12.17 -4.01 -10.48
N VAL A 40 -12.39 -4.64 -9.34
CA VAL A 40 -12.93 -4.02 -8.13
C VAL A 40 -11.79 -3.90 -7.12
N THR A 41 -11.55 -2.66 -6.69
CA THR A 41 -10.59 -2.26 -5.67
C THR A 41 -11.35 -1.51 -4.54
N PRO A 42 -10.72 -1.25 -3.39
CA PRO A 42 -11.34 -0.40 -2.35
C PRO A 42 -11.71 1.00 -2.84
N GLU A 43 -10.96 1.51 -3.82
CA GLU A 43 -11.15 2.85 -4.39
C GLU A 43 -12.29 2.90 -5.42
N GLY A 44 -12.76 1.74 -5.90
CA GLY A 44 -13.92 1.65 -6.78
C GLY A 44 -13.87 0.51 -7.80
N LYS A 45 -14.69 0.64 -8.84
CA LYS A 45 -14.76 -0.31 -9.96
C LYS A 45 -14.18 0.35 -11.20
N GLN A 46 -13.32 -0.36 -11.91
CA GLN A 46 -12.75 0.09 -13.18
C GLN A 46 -12.84 -0.99 -14.24
N GLY A 47 -13.17 -0.60 -15.47
CA GLY A 47 -13.07 -1.49 -16.63
C GLY A 47 -11.61 -1.73 -16.97
N VAL A 48 -11.23 -2.99 -17.18
CA VAL A 48 -9.85 -3.37 -17.47
C VAL A 48 -9.75 -4.21 -18.74
N ALA A 49 -8.63 -4.09 -19.44
CA ALA A 49 -8.28 -4.99 -20.53
C ALA A 49 -7.83 -6.35 -19.98
N THR A 50 -7.96 -7.40 -20.78
CA THR A 50 -7.52 -8.76 -20.41
C THR A 50 -6.69 -9.35 -21.53
N PRO A 51 -5.47 -9.86 -21.28
CA PRO A 51 -4.73 -9.82 -20.00
C PRO A 51 -4.29 -8.40 -19.62
N GLY A 52 -3.91 -8.19 -18.35
CA GLY A 52 -3.49 -6.88 -17.87
C GLY A 52 -2.75 -6.93 -16.54
N GLU A 53 -2.11 -5.80 -16.21
CA GLU A 53 -1.39 -5.58 -14.96
C GLU A 53 -1.75 -4.24 -14.35
N LEU A 54 -1.78 -4.18 -13.01
CA LEU A 54 -1.98 -2.96 -12.24
C LEU A 54 -1.02 -2.93 -11.07
N VAL A 55 -0.24 -1.86 -10.98
CA VAL A 55 0.60 -1.61 -9.81
C VAL A 55 -0.27 -1.01 -8.70
N VAL A 56 -0.32 -1.68 -7.55
CA VAL A 56 -1.11 -1.27 -6.39
C VAL A 56 -0.22 -1.13 -5.16
N GLN A 57 -0.56 -0.19 -4.27
CA GLN A 57 0.12 0.03 -3.00
C GLN A 57 -0.90 0.04 -1.86
N PRO A 58 -1.45 -1.13 -1.47
CA PRO A 58 -2.44 -1.16 -0.41
C PRO A 58 -1.80 -0.80 0.94
N GLY A 59 -2.35 0.22 1.61
CA GLY A 59 -1.95 0.61 2.97
C GLY A 59 -2.53 -0.29 4.07
N GLN A 60 -3.49 -1.15 3.75
CA GLN A 60 -4.15 -2.11 4.65
C GLN A 60 -4.50 -3.40 3.89
N THR A 61 -4.84 -4.47 4.62
CA THR A 61 -5.27 -5.74 3.98
C THR A 61 -6.44 -5.48 3.04
N THR A 62 -6.24 -5.75 1.76
CA THR A 62 -7.14 -5.37 0.67
C THR A 62 -7.45 -6.57 -0.20
N THR A 63 -8.73 -6.81 -0.47
CA THR A 63 -9.17 -7.83 -1.43
C THR A 63 -9.47 -7.17 -2.77
N TYR A 64 -8.79 -7.63 -3.82
CA TYR A 64 -9.03 -7.25 -5.21
C TYR A 64 -9.87 -8.32 -5.89
N GLN A 65 -10.86 -7.92 -6.69
CA GLN A 65 -11.73 -8.86 -7.40
C GLN A 65 -11.79 -8.53 -8.89
N LEU A 66 -11.53 -9.52 -9.74
CA LEU A 66 -11.67 -9.40 -11.18
C LEU A 66 -12.92 -10.14 -11.64
N PHE A 67 -13.80 -9.44 -12.36
CA PHE A 67 -15.02 -9.99 -12.93
C PHE A 67 -14.99 -9.95 -14.45
N GLY A 68 -15.35 -11.05 -15.11
CA GLY A 68 -15.66 -11.11 -16.54
C GLY A 68 -17.17 -11.12 -16.79
N TYR A 69 -17.63 -10.41 -17.81
CA TYR A 69 -19.04 -10.26 -18.19
C TYR A 69 -19.28 -10.65 -19.66
N CYS A 70 -20.40 -11.29 -19.98
CA CYS A 70 -20.92 -11.57 -21.34
C CYS A 70 -22.43 -11.64 -21.20
N GLY A 71 -23.11 -10.59 -21.65
CA GLY A 71 -24.51 -10.36 -21.33
C GLY A 71 -24.75 -10.33 -19.81
N ASN A 72 -25.63 -11.21 -19.34
CA ASN A 72 -26.00 -11.33 -17.92
C ASN A 72 -25.13 -12.33 -17.14
N ASP A 73 -24.28 -13.09 -17.83
CA ASP A 73 -23.39 -14.05 -17.18
C ASP A 73 -22.17 -13.32 -16.60
N VAL A 74 -21.78 -13.73 -15.39
CA VAL A 74 -20.64 -13.14 -14.66
C VAL A 74 -19.78 -14.25 -14.07
N VAL A 75 -18.47 -14.17 -14.27
CA VAL A 75 -17.48 -15.00 -13.59
C VAL A 75 -16.53 -14.10 -12.79
N GLY A 76 -16.12 -14.52 -11.60
CA GLY A 76 -15.25 -13.70 -10.73
C GLY A 76 -14.13 -14.50 -10.08
N GLN A 77 -12.98 -13.85 -9.89
CA GLN A 77 -11.89 -14.32 -9.03
C GLN A 77 -11.43 -13.20 -8.10
N SER A 78 -10.92 -13.57 -6.94
CA SER A 78 -10.44 -12.64 -5.93
C SER A 78 -9.04 -13.01 -5.46
N VAL A 79 -8.22 -12.01 -5.21
CA VAL A 79 -6.92 -12.14 -4.55
C VAL A 79 -6.85 -11.14 -3.41
N THR A 80 -6.37 -11.60 -2.26
CA THR A 80 -6.24 -10.76 -1.08
C THR A 80 -4.78 -10.39 -0.90
N VAL A 81 -4.48 -9.10 -0.94
CA VAL A 81 -3.20 -8.56 -0.46
C VAL A 81 -3.30 -8.43 1.05
N THR A 82 -2.67 -9.36 1.76
CA THR A 82 -2.53 -9.28 3.21
C THR A 82 -1.40 -8.34 3.57
N VAL A 83 -1.75 -7.14 4.01
CA VAL A 83 -0.82 -6.25 4.71
C VAL A 83 -0.84 -6.71 6.17
N ALA A 84 0.31 -7.11 6.71
CA ALA A 84 0.41 -7.56 8.09
C ALA A 84 0.01 -6.42 9.06
N GLY A 85 -1.26 -6.42 9.46
CA GLY A 85 -1.91 -5.47 10.34
C GLY A 85 -3.33 -5.96 10.58
N THR A 86 -3.53 -6.73 11.64
CA THR A 86 -4.84 -7.30 11.98
C THR A 86 -5.77 -6.21 12.50
N LEU A 87 -7.02 -6.25 12.02
CA LEU A 87 -8.17 -5.42 12.39
C LEU A 87 -8.59 -5.46 13.88
N ASN A 88 -7.72 -5.93 14.79
CA ASN A 88 -7.97 -6.06 16.23
C ASN A 88 -6.90 -5.30 17.01
N CYS A 89 -6.82 -3.99 16.83
CA CYS A 89 -6.07 -3.17 17.77
C CYS A 89 -7.03 -2.73 18.88
N THR A 90 -6.68 -3.01 20.14
CA THR A 90 -7.44 -2.58 21.31
C THR A 90 -6.48 -1.80 22.21
N GLY A 91 -6.44 -0.48 22.04
CA GLY A 91 -5.56 0.37 22.84
C GLY A 91 -5.11 1.64 22.14
N VAL A 92 -4.13 2.32 22.75
CA VAL A 92 -3.42 3.46 22.18
C VAL A 92 -2.20 2.91 21.43
N PRO A 93 -1.99 3.29 20.15
CA PRO A 93 -0.81 2.86 19.43
C PRO A 93 0.47 3.35 20.11
N ASN A 94 1.58 2.65 19.93
CA ASN A 94 2.87 3.02 20.49
C ASN A 94 3.94 3.07 19.40
N ILE A 95 4.58 4.22 19.24
CA ILE A 95 5.74 4.44 18.38
C ILE A 95 6.97 4.52 19.30
N PRO A 96 7.86 3.52 19.33
CA PRO A 96 8.98 3.49 20.27
C PRO A 96 10.06 4.54 19.94
N PHE A 97 10.32 4.80 18.66
CA PHE A 97 11.18 5.88 18.20
C PHE A 97 10.86 6.26 16.75
N PHE A 98 11.14 7.52 16.41
CA PHE A 98 11.16 8.04 15.05
C PHE A 98 12.25 9.11 14.97
N ILE A 99 13.29 8.85 14.18
CA ILE A 99 14.50 9.68 14.12
C ILE A 99 14.91 9.92 12.67
N ALA A 100 15.62 11.01 12.42
CA ALA A 100 16.32 11.25 11.17
C ALA A 100 17.84 11.17 11.40
N ASN A 101 18.56 10.45 10.55
CA ASN A 101 20.01 10.34 10.63
C ASN A 101 20.64 10.50 9.23
N PRO A 102 21.42 11.58 9.00
CA PRO A 102 21.69 12.71 9.90
C PRO A 102 20.51 13.71 9.99
N GLN A 103 20.31 14.36 11.15
CA GLN A 103 19.29 15.43 11.29
C GLN A 103 19.68 16.73 10.60
N VAL A 104 20.97 16.92 10.29
CA VAL A 104 21.47 18.11 9.62
C VAL A 104 22.16 17.65 8.34
N ILE A 105 21.73 18.21 7.21
CA ILE A 105 22.27 17.88 5.89
C ILE A 105 22.60 19.17 5.13
N GLN A 106 23.50 19.07 4.17
CA GLN A 106 23.70 20.13 3.20
C GLN A 106 22.65 20.04 2.09
N SER A 107 22.37 21.14 1.40
CA SER A 107 21.51 21.12 0.21
C SER A 107 21.97 20.05 -0.80
N GLY A 108 21.05 19.17 -1.21
CA GLY A 108 21.32 18.07 -2.13
C GLY A 108 21.85 16.78 -1.49
N GLN A 109 22.08 16.77 -0.17
CA GLN A 109 22.37 15.55 0.57
C GLN A 109 21.09 14.79 0.96
N SER A 110 21.24 13.55 1.39
CA SER A 110 20.14 12.72 1.87
C SER A 110 20.20 12.50 3.37
N SER A 111 19.03 12.38 3.99
CA SER A 111 18.87 11.90 5.37
C SER A 111 18.02 10.63 5.39
N THR A 112 18.27 9.73 6.34
CA THR A 112 17.46 8.54 6.51
C THR A 112 16.56 8.68 7.73
N LEU A 113 15.25 8.67 7.49
CA LEU A 113 14.22 8.52 8.51
C LEU A 113 14.18 7.06 8.96
N GLN A 114 14.15 6.81 10.27
CA GLN A 114 14.11 5.48 10.85
C GLN A 114 13.11 5.44 12.00
N TRP A 115 12.29 4.39 12.04
CA TRP A 115 11.32 4.16 13.12
C TRP A 115 11.25 2.70 13.54
N GLY A 116 10.95 2.52 14.81
CA GLY A 116 10.84 1.21 15.42
C GLY A 116 9.51 0.50 15.17
N PRO A 117 9.35 -0.73 15.71
CA PRO A 117 8.14 -1.51 15.58
C PRO A 117 6.99 -0.83 16.33
N VAL A 118 5.99 -0.38 15.59
CA VAL A 118 4.79 0.26 16.08
C VAL A 118 3.85 -0.85 16.51
N THR A 119 3.39 -0.76 17.76
CA THR A 119 2.47 -1.75 18.36
C THR A 119 1.11 -1.13 18.60
N ASN A 120 0.08 -1.97 18.73
CA ASN A 120 -1.31 -1.56 18.95
C ASN A 120 -1.83 -0.56 17.90
N ALA A 121 -1.37 -0.67 16.66
CA ALA A 121 -1.83 0.13 15.53
C ALA A 121 -2.54 -0.77 14.51
N SER A 122 -3.67 -0.31 13.97
CA SER A 122 -4.28 -0.87 12.77
C SER A 122 -3.70 -0.26 11.49
N GLY A 123 -3.00 0.88 11.59
CA GLY A 123 -2.32 1.52 10.46
C GLY A 123 -1.24 2.50 10.91
N VAL A 124 -0.22 2.69 10.07
CA VAL A 124 0.87 3.65 10.28
C VAL A 124 1.05 4.46 9.00
N TYR A 125 1.24 5.77 9.14
CA TYR A 125 1.35 6.71 8.02
C TYR A 125 2.51 7.68 8.23
N LEU A 126 3.26 8.00 7.19
CA LEU A 126 4.31 9.01 7.22
C LEU A 126 3.85 10.26 6.47
N SER A 127 3.96 11.42 7.12
CA SER A 127 3.80 12.74 6.54
C SER A 127 5.11 13.23 5.97
N THR A 128 5.10 13.57 4.69
CA THR A 128 6.19 14.20 3.96
C THR A 128 5.66 15.48 3.29
N PRO A 129 6.52 16.39 2.78
CA PRO A 129 6.07 17.50 1.94
C PRO A 129 5.28 17.07 0.71
N GLY A 130 5.50 15.84 0.22
CA GLY A 130 4.76 15.26 -0.91
C GLY A 130 3.39 14.72 -0.53
N GLY A 131 3.02 14.73 0.75
CA GLY A 131 1.75 14.20 1.26
C GLY A 131 1.94 13.13 2.32
N ILE A 132 0.82 12.49 2.67
CA ILE A 132 0.75 11.42 3.66
C ILE A 132 0.73 10.08 2.92
N VAL A 133 1.63 9.18 3.31
CA VAL A 133 1.75 7.83 2.73
C VAL A 133 1.63 6.76 3.82
N GLY A 134 1.00 5.63 3.52
CA GLY A 134 0.95 4.49 4.45
C GLY A 134 2.31 3.81 4.54
N VAL A 135 2.77 3.47 5.75
CA VAL A 135 4.10 2.90 5.96
C VAL A 135 4.12 1.62 6.79
N ALA A 136 5.04 0.72 6.47
CA ALA A 136 5.28 -0.48 7.25
C ALA A 136 6.05 -0.17 8.53
N THR A 137 6.02 -1.12 9.48
CA THR A 137 6.68 -0.96 10.77
C THR A 137 7.32 -2.27 11.24
N PRO A 138 8.56 -2.26 11.79
CA PRO A 138 9.52 -1.14 11.75
C PRO A 138 9.93 -0.80 10.31
N GLY A 139 10.50 0.39 10.09
CA GLY A 139 10.83 0.86 8.75
C GLY A 139 11.89 1.95 8.73
N GLN A 140 12.41 2.20 7.53
CA GLN A 140 13.29 3.31 7.23
C GLN A 140 13.02 3.86 5.84
N GLU A 141 13.21 5.16 5.65
CA GLU A 141 13.00 5.86 4.38
C GLU A 141 14.10 6.90 4.16
N THR A 142 14.76 6.86 3.01
CA THR A 142 15.77 7.85 2.64
C THR A 142 15.10 9.01 1.90
N VAL A 143 15.28 10.22 2.42
CA VAL A 143 14.69 11.46 1.91
C VAL A 143 15.78 12.45 1.54
N GLN A 144 15.50 13.30 0.56
CA GLN A 144 16.40 14.37 0.08
C GLN A 144 15.65 15.70 0.09
N PRO A 145 15.36 16.28 1.27
CA PRO A 145 14.67 17.55 1.33
C PRO A 145 15.57 18.69 0.84
N GLY A 146 15.03 19.58 0.00
CA GLY A 146 15.75 20.78 -0.48
C GLY A 146 15.73 21.95 0.51
N GLN A 147 14.95 21.85 1.58
CA GLN A 147 14.80 22.84 2.65
C GLN A 147 14.53 22.13 3.98
N SER A 148 14.77 22.82 5.10
CA SER A 148 14.49 22.26 6.43
C SER A 148 13.03 21.79 6.53
N THR A 149 12.84 20.49 6.75
CA THR A 149 11.55 19.81 6.61
C THR A 149 11.22 19.02 7.86
N ASN A 150 9.98 19.17 8.33
CA ASN A 150 9.43 18.36 9.41
C ASN A 150 8.70 17.14 8.84
N TYR A 151 9.07 15.97 9.33
CA TYR A 151 8.42 14.69 9.03
C TYR A 151 7.64 14.22 10.25
N ALA A 152 6.51 13.56 10.01
CA ALA A 152 5.65 13.08 11.08
C ALA A 152 5.20 11.64 10.81
N LEU A 153 5.39 10.74 11.77
CA LEU A 153 4.89 9.38 11.72
C LEU A 153 3.62 9.29 12.56
N PHE A 154 2.50 8.95 11.94
CA PHE A 154 1.21 8.70 12.56
C PHE A 154 1.00 7.21 12.76
N ALA A 155 0.49 6.81 13.91
CA ALA A 155 -0.03 5.47 14.14
C ALA A 155 -1.48 5.58 14.59
N GLN A 156 -2.35 4.79 13.99
CA GLN A 156 -3.80 4.83 14.22
C GLN A 156 -4.31 3.46 14.68
N CYS A 157 -5.23 3.49 15.63
CA CYS A 157 -6.05 2.36 16.04
C CYS A 157 -7.50 2.83 16.25
N GLY A 158 -8.37 2.58 15.26
CA GLY A 158 -9.74 3.10 15.30
C GLY A 158 -9.78 4.62 15.44
N SER A 159 -10.36 5.13 16.54
CA SER A 159 -10.38 6.56 16.88
C SER A 159 -9.09 7.07 17.54
N ASN A 160 -8.22 6.20 18.02
CA ASN A 160 -6.97 6.58 18.68
C ASN A 160 -5.90 6.84 17.64
N THR A 161 -5.28 8.01 17.68
CA THR A 161 -4.14 8.35 16.81
C THR A 161 -3.02 8.93 17.67
N ILE A 162 -1.79 8.49 17.44
CA ILE A 162 -0.59 9.11 17.99
C ILE A 162 0.32 9.57 16.86
N GLN A 163 1.20 10.52 17.16
CA GLN A 163 2.13 11.10 16.21
C GLN A 163 3.51 11.21 16.85
N ALA A 164 4.56 10.90 16.08
CA ALA A 164 5.95 11.19 16.39
C ALA A 164 6.53 12.11 15.31
N ASN A 165 7.38 13.08 15.67
CA ASN A 165 7.93 14.05 14.74
C ASN A 165 9.46 13.99 14.71
N THR A 166 10.04 14.22 13.54
CA THR A 166 11.47 14.46 13.39
C THR A 166 11.70 15.53 12.33
N THR A 167 12.66 16.42 12.58
CA THR A 167 12.99 17.50 11.66
C THR A 167 14.38 17.29 11.09
N ILE A 168 14.48 17.42 9.77
CA ILE A 168 15.74 17.47 9.03
C ILE A 168 16.02 18.93 8.70
N TYR A 169 17.16 19.44 9.16
CA TYR A 169 17.64 20.78 8.90
C TYR A 169 18.55 20.77 7.68
N VAL A 170 18.27 21.64 6.71
CA VAL A 170 19.12 21.85 5.53
C VAL A 170 19.92 23.12 5.75
N GLN A 171 21.25 23.01 5.62
CA GLN A 171 22.22 24.10 5.75
C GLN A 171 22.98 24.37 4.45
#